data_AF-A0A2S2RAZ9-F1
#
_entry.id   AF-A0A2S2RAZ9-F1
#
_cell.length_a   1.000
_cell.length_b   1.000
_cell.length_c   1.000
_cell.angle_alpha   90.00
_cell.angle_beta   90.00
_cell.angle_gamma   90.00
#
_symmetry.space_group_name_H-M   'P 1'
#
loop_
_entity.id
_entity.type
_entity.pdbx_description
1 polymer ?
#
loop_
_entity_poly.entity_id
_entity_poly.type
_entity_poly.pdbx_seq_one_letter_code
_entity_poly.pdbx_strand_id
1 'polypeptide(L)'
;MVDNNVILLVDPFYAACIHLRKHNYDKCIECCTGILLKNPYDQATWALKMRALTEQLSIDDIEAEEEGIADSYFNSDAIAENARIGTSLRSTPNSCNQRPRTIDGRPLSGIVRPSTSSAGGNNLQKALKTPRTVGSSRPLTSQLARNIRLEYLKA
;
A
#
# COMPACT_ATOMS: atom_id res chain seq x y z
N MET A 1 31.10 3.05 -11.86
CA MET A 1 30.75 2.21 -13.03
C MET A 1 31.28 0.83 -12.77
N VAL A 2 30.49 -0.06 -12.15
CA VAL A 2 30.93 -1.44 -11.86
C VAL A 2 30.73 -2.26 -13.13
N ASP A 3 31.85 -2.45 -13.83
CA ASP A 3 32.18 -3.40 -14.87
C ASP A 3 31.06 -4.37 -15.31
N ASN A 4 30.34 -3.99 -16.36
CA ASN A 4 29.49 -4.90 -17.15
C ASN A 4 30.26 -6.13 -17.65
N ASN A 5 31.60 -6.07 -17.69
CA ASN A 5 32.46 -7.17 -18.13
C ASN A 5 32.65 -8.28 -17.08
N VAL A 6 32.53 -7.99 -15.77
CA VAL A 6 32.62 -9.04 -14.72
C VAL A 6 31.35 -9.88 -14.69
N ILE A 7 30.20 -9.27 -15.03
CA ILE A 7 28.91 -9.96 -15.13
C ILE A 7 28.90 -10.94 -16.33
N LEU A 8 29.71 -10.73 -17.37
CA LEU A 8 29.85 -11.68 -18.47
C LEU A 8 30.66 -12.94 -18.11
N LEU A 9 31.51 -12.89 -17.06
CA LEU A 9 32.22 -14.07 -16.55
C LEU A 9 31.30 -14.95 -15.68
N VAL A 10 30.23 -14.35 -15.15
CA VAL A 10 29.27 -14.99 -14.26
C VAL A 10 28.05 -15.42 -15.09
N ASP A 11 27.49 -16.60 -14.79
CA ASP A 11 26.27 -17.07 -15.45
C ASP A 11 25.14 -16.01 -15.40
N PRO A 12 24.54 -15.62 -16.54
CA PRO A 12 23.47 -14.63 -16.60
C PRO A 12 22.31 -14.89 -15.64
N PHE A 13 21.97 -16.16 -15.40
CA PHE A 13 20.91 -16.53 -14.47
C PHE A 13 21.30 -16.22 -13.02
N TYR A 14 22.54 -16.50 -12.64
CA TYR A 14 23.07 -16.15 -11.32
C TYR A 14 23.15 -14.63 -11.11
N ALA A 15 23.52 -13.88 -12.15
CA ALA A 15 23.49 -12.42 -12.10
C ALA A 15 22.07 -11.88 -11.84
N ALA A 16 21.04 -12.44 -12.50
CA ALA A 16 19.65 -12.08 -12.24
C ALA A 16 19.21 -12.38 -10.80
N CYS A 17 19.61 -13.52 -10.24
CA CYS A 17 19.38 -13.85 -8.83
C CYS A 17 19.97 -12.79 -7.87
N ILE A 18 21.18 -12.30 -8.15
CA ILE A 18 21.82 -11.25 -7.34
C ILE A 18 21.04 -9.94 -7.45
N HIS A 19 20.57 -9.57 -8.64
CA HIS A 19 19.78 -8.35 -8.83
C HIS A 19 18.47 -8.39 -8.04
N LEU A 20 17.77 -9.53 -8.03
CA LEU A 20 16.57 -9.73 -7.21
C LEU A 20 16.88 -9.56 -5.72
N ARG A 21 17.95 -10.18 -5.22
CA ARG A 21 18.39 -10.04 -3.82
C ARG A 21 18.75 -8.60 -3.43
N LYS A 22 19.16 -7.78 -4.40
CA LYS A 22 19.47 -6.34 -4.20
C LYS A 22 18.24 -5.44 -4.39
N HIS A 23 17.05 -6.01 -4.58
CA HIS A 23 15.81 -5.28 -4.91
C HIS A 23 15.92 -4.42 -6.18
N ASN A 24 16.79 -4.80 -7.12
CA ASN A 24 16.92 -4.13 -8.41
C ASN A 24 16.11 -4.89 -9.47
N TYR A 25 14.79 -4.68 -9.45
CA TYR A 25 13.84 -5.46 -10.24
C TYR A 25 13.95 -5.19 -11.75
N ASP A 26 14.17 -3.94 -12.16
CA ASP A 26 14.23 -3.58 -13.59
C ASP A 26 15.38 -4.31 -14.31
N LYS A 27 16.59 -4.29 -13.73
CA LYS A 27 17.75 -5.03 -14.28
C LYS A 27 17.54 -6.54 -14.28
N CYS A 28 16.87 -7.05 -13.24
CA CYS A 28 16.53 -8.46 -13.16
C CYS A 28 15.60 -8.87 -14.31
N ILE A 29 14.58 -8.06 -14.59
CA ILE A 29 13.62 -8.30 -15.67
C ILE A 29 14.32 -8.24 -17.04
N GLU A 30 15.21 -7.26 -17.26
CA GLU A 30 16.03 -7.14 -18.49
C GLU A 30 16.96 -8.35 -18.71
N CYS A 31 17.62 -8.85 -17.64
CA CYS A 31 18.43 -10.06 -17.74
C CYS A 31 17.58 -11.30 -18.06
N CYS A 32 16.45 -11.47 -17.38
CA CYS A 32 15.54 -12.59 -17.60
C CYS A 32 14.92 -12.56 -19.00
N THR A 33 14.55 -11.40 -19.54
CA THR A 33 14.06 -11.29 -20.92
C THR A 33 15.14 -11.69 -21.92
N GLY A 34 16.39 -11.29 -21.69
CA GLY A 34 17.52 -11.69 -22.52
C GLY A 34 17.76 -13.21 -22.55
N ILE A 35 17.58 -13.90 -21.42
CA ILE A 35 17.71 -15.36 -21.31
C ILE A 35 16.51 -16.05 -21.99
N LEU A 36 15.28 -15.60 -21.73
CA LEU A 36 14.06 -16.19 -22.29
C LEU A 36 13.96 -16.04 -23.82
N LEU A 37 14.54 -14.98 -24.40
CA LEU A 37 14.64 -14.82 -25.84
C LEU A 37 15.53 -15.90 -26.49
N LYS A 38 16.53 -16.41 -25.76
CA LYS A 38 17.43 -17.49 -26.25
C LYS A 38 16.84 -18.87 -25.97
N ASN A 39 16.25 -19.07 -24.79
CA ASN A 39 15.61 -20.31 -24.39
C ASN A 39 14.22 -20.04 -23.78
N PRO A 40 13.14 -20.21 -24.56
CA PRO A 40 11.78 -19.93 -24.08
C PRO A 40 11.24 -20.98 -23.09
N TYR A 41 11.88 -22.14 -22.97
CA TYR A 41 11.41 -23.24 -22.11
C TYR A 41 12.06 -23.25 -20.72
N ASP A 42 12.89 -22.26 -20.39
CA ASP A 42 13.49 -22.17 -19.06
C ASP A 42 12.49 -21.68 -18.00
N GLN A 43 11.96 -22.62 -17.25
CA GLN A 43 10.99 -22.38 -16.17
C GLN A 43 11.59 -21.58 -15.01
N ALA A 44 12.87 -21.75 -14.72
CA ALA A 44 13.51 -21.08 -13.59
C ALA A 44 13.63 -19.57 -13.84
N THR A 45 14.07 -19.20 -15.04
CA THR A 45 14.13 -17.79 -15.47
C THR A 45 12.75 -17.16 -15.55
N TRP A 46 11.75 -17.92 -16.03
CA TRP A 46 10.36 -17.42 -16.07
C TRP A 46 9.81 -17.14 -14.67
N ALA A 47 9.96 -18.07 -13.73
CA ALA A 47 9.52 -17.90 -12.35
C ALA A 47 10.22 -16.72 -11.66
N LEU A 48 11.52 -16.55 -11.91
CA LEU A 48 12.31 -15.44 -11.37
C LEU A 48 11.85 -14.08 -11.90
N LYS A 49 11.53 -13.99 -13.20
CA LYS A 49 10.94 -12.79 -13.81
C LYS A 49 9.57 -12.47 -13.22
N MET A 50 8.70 -13.47 -13.10
CA MET A 50 7.37 -13.28 -12.51
C MET A 50 7.48 -12.78 -11.08
N ARG A 51 8.39 -13.35 -10.28
CA ARG A 51 8.66 -12.89 -8.92
C ARG A 51 9.13 -11.44 -8.87
N ALA A 52 10.06 -11.04 -9.74
CA ALA A 52 10.54 -9.67 -9.79
C ALA A 52 9.41 -8.67 -10.14
N LEU A 53 8.52 -9.04 -11.07
CA LEU A 53 7.37 -8.21 -11.44
C LEU A 53 6.36 -8.05 -10.29
N THR A 54 6.09 -9.13 -9.55
CA THR A 54 5.17 -9.07 -8.39
C THR A 54 5.78 -8.31 -7.22
N GLU A 55 7.07 -8.52 -6.92
CA GLU A 55 7.76 -7.82 -5.83
C GLU A 55 7.96 -6.32 -6.11
N GLN A 56 7.99 -5.90 -7.38
CA GLN A 56 8.05 -4.48 -7.75
C GLN A 56 6.77 -3.72 -7.37
N LEU A 57 5.62 -4.39 -7.36
CA LEU A 57 4.29 -3.82 -7.10
C LEU A 57 3.70 -4.26 -5.75
N SER A 58 4.43 -5.09 -5.01
CA SER A 58 3.95 -5.63 -3.74
C SER A 58 3.81 -4.50 -2.71
N ILE A 59 2.58 -4.36 -2.20
CA ILE A 59 2.24 -3.55 -1.04
C ILE A 59 1.97 -4.54 0.10
N ASP A 60 2.30 -4.16 1.34
CA ASP A 60 1.96 -4.96 2.51
C ASP A 60 0.44 -5.09 2.63
N ASP A 61 -0.06 -6.32 2.71
CA ASP A 61 -1.50 -6.61 2.81
C ASP A 61 -2.12 -5.95 4.05
N ILE A 62 -1.34 -5.77 5.12
CA ILE A 62 -1.79 -5.12 6.36
C ILE A 62 -2.04 -3.62 6.14
N GLU A 63 -1.27 -2.97 5.26
CA GLU A 63 -1.47 -1.55 4.94
C GLU A 63 -2.46 -1.33 3.79
N ALA A 64 -2.80 -2.37 3.03
CA ALA A 64 -3.76 -2.31 1.93
C ALA A 64 -5.22 -2.28 2.41
N GLU A 65 -5.49 -2.46 3.70
CA GLU A 65 -6.85 -2.39 4.25
C GLU A 65 -7.43 -0.97 4.16
N GLU A 66 -8.36 -0.78 3.21
CA GLU A 66 -9.16 0.43 3.02
C GLU A 66 -10.63 0.12 3.32
N GLU A 67 -11.23 0.83 4.29
CA GLU A 67 -12.65 0.68 4.64
C GLU A 67 -13.52 1.51 3.68
N GLY A 68 -14.33 0.83 2.86
CA GLY A 68 -15.27 1.49 1.95
C GLY A 68 -16.51 2.07 2.63
N ILE A 69 -17.24 2.95 1.94
CA ILE A 69 -18.52 3.49 2.43
C ILE A 69 -19.55 2.37 2.63
N ALA A 70 -19.54 1.37 1.73
CA ALA A 70 -20.41 0.20 1.83
C ALA A 70 -20.07 -0.63 3.08
N ASP A 71 -18.79 -0.91 3.31
CA ASP A 71 -18.31 -1.67 4.46
C ASP A 71 -18.50 -0.93 5.78
N SER A 72 -18.47 0.40 5.78
CA SER A 72 -18.71 1.15 7.02
C SER A 72 -20.21 1.22 7.38
N TYR A 73 -21.09 1.32 6.37
CA TYR A 73 -22.53 1.56 6.56
C TYR A 73 -23.39 0.28 6.56
N PHE A 74 -23.12 -0.67 5.65
CA PHE A 74 -23.90 -1.90 5.52
C PHE A 74 -23.34 -3.07 6.36
N ASN A 75 -22.28 -2.83 7.13
CA ASN A 75 -21.68 -3.87 7.95
C ASN A 75 -22.49 -4.14 9.23
N SER A 76 -23.00 -5.37 9.30
CA SER A 76 -23.75 -5.94 10.42
C SER A 76 -22.92 -6.89 11.30
N ASP A 77 -21.59 -6.93 11.15
CA ASP A 77 -20.69 -7.84 11.88
C ASP A 77 -20.62 -7.52 13.38
N ALA A 78 -21.03 -6.32 13.78
CA ALA A 78 -21.11 -5.94 15.19
C ALA A 78 -22.33 -6.57 15.85
N ILE A 79 -22.09 -7.48 16.81
CA ILE A 79 -23.15 -8.17 17.58
C ILE A 79 -23.97 -7.20 18.44
N ALA A 80 -23.33 -6.16 18.99
CA ALA A 80 -23.97 -5.21 19.88
C ALA A 80 -24.24 -3.87 19.17
N GLU A 81 -25.51 -3.59 18.91
CA GLU A 81 -25.96 -2.29 18.36
C GLU A 81 -25.74 -1.15 19.38
N ASN A 82 -26.02 -1.41 20.66
CA ASN A 82 -25.86 -0.46 21.77
C ASN A 82 -24.80 -0.95 22.76
N ALA A 83 -23.56 -1.03 22.31
CA ALA A 83 -22.44 -1.39 23.18
C ALA A 83 -22.25 -0.37 24.32
N ARG A 84 -21.83 -0.85 25.49
CA ARG A 84 -21.44 0.00 26.62
C ARG A 84 -20.24 0.87 26.23
N ILE A 85 -20.15 2.08 26.80
CA ILE A 85 -19.00 2.96 26.61
C ILE A 85 -17.72 2.23 27.01
N GLY A 86 -16.73 2.23 26.13
CA GLY A 86 -15.45 1.56 26.33
C GLY A 86 -15.41 0.08 25.90
N THR A 87 -16.54 -0.50 25.52
CA THR A 87 -16.59 -1.89 25.00
C THR A 87 -16.78 -1.95 23.48
N SER A 88 -16.75 -0.81 22.78
CA SER A 88 -16.78 -0.72 21.32
C SER A 88 -15.93 0.44 20.83
N LEU A 89 -15.27 0.24 19.69
CA LEU A 89 -14.48 1.27 19.00
C LEU A 89 -15.34 2.30 18.27
N ARG A 90 -16.63 2.01 18.03
CA ARG A 90 -17.57 2.92 17.33
C ARG A 90 -17.96 4.13 18.19
N SER A 91 -17.96 4.00 19.52
CA SER A 91 -18.24 5.12 20.42
C SER A 91 -16.95 5.86 20.80
N THR A 92 -16.81 7.12 20.39
CA THR A 92 -15.73 7.99 20.89
C THR A 92 -16.24 8.80 22.08
N PRO A 93 -15.53 8.81 23.23
CA PRO A 93 -15.90 9.68 24.33
C PRO A 93 -15.64 11.15 23.98
N ASN A 94 -16.68 11.98 24.07
CA ASN A 94 -16.59 13.43 23.92
C ASN A 94 -15.88 14.04 25.14
N SER A 95 -14.55 13.96 25.20
CA SER A 95 -13.76 14.75 26.17
C SER A 95 -13.65 16.21 25.70
N CYS A 96 -13.57 17.19 26.59
CA CYS A 96 -13.38 18.61 26.26
C CYS A 96 -11.90 19.00 26.43
N ASN A 97 -11.08 18.65 25.44
CA ASN A 97 -9.64 18.93 25.41
C ASN A 97 -9.31 19.90 24.27
N GLN A 98 -8.36 20.82 24.49
CA GLN A 98 -7.91 21.88 23.55
C GLN A 98 -7.23 21.38 22.26
N ARG A 99 -7.15 20.06 22.03
CA ARG A 99 -6.49 19.49 20.85
C ARG A 99 -7.40 19.58 19.62
N PRO A 100 -6.91 20.01 18.45
CA PRO A 100 -7.66 19.95 17.19
C PRO A 100 -8.15 18.54 16.89
N ARG A 101 -9.33 18.42 16.27
CA ARG A 101 -10.05 17.16 16.08
C ARG A 101 -10.43 16.93 14.64
N THR A 102 -10.63 15.67 14.28
CA THR A 102 -11.39 15.30 13.09
C THR A 102 -12.87 15.59 13.28
N ILE A 103 -13.64 15.48 12.20
CA ILE A 103 -15.08 15.81 12.17
C ILE A 103 -15.91 15.02 13.20
N ASP A 104 -15.45 13.83 13.59
CA ASP A 104 -16.15 12.93 14.52
C ASP A 104 -15.64 13.02 15.97
N GLY A 105 -14.90 14.08 16.29
CA GLY A 105 -14.47 14.37 17.66
C GLY A 105 -13.26 13.58 18.15
N ARG A 106 -12.65 12.73 17.30
CA ARG A 106 -11.35 12.12 17.60
C ARG A 106 -10.25 13.19 17.49
N PRO A 107 -9.31 13.27 18.45
CA PRO A 107 -8.17 14.18 18.33
C PRO A 107 -7.29 13.80 17.13
N LEU A 108 -6.73 14.80 16.43
CA LEU A 108 -5.84 14.56 15.29
C LEU A 108 -4.61 13.74 15.73
N SER A 109 -4.33 12.63 15.03
CA SER A 109 -3.14 11.79 15.25
C SER A 109 -1.87 12.44 14.65
N GLY A 110 -0.70 12.09 15.20
CA GLY A 110 0.61 12.51 14.65
C GLY A 110 1.12 11.63 13.51
N ILE A 111 0.47 10.50 13.23
CA ILE A 111 0.83 9.56 12.17
C ILE A 111 -0.41 9.21 11.34
N VAL A 112 -0.22 9.07 10.03
CA VAL A 112 -1.29 8.76 9.06
C VAL A 112 -0.96 7.44 8.36
N ARG A 113 -1.73 6.40 8.68
CA ARG A 113 -1.74 5.11 7.99
C ARG A 113 -2.94 5.02 7.04
N PRO A 114 -2.88 4.26 5.94
CA PRO A 114 -4.03 4.07 5.05
C PRO A 114 -5.30 3.61 5.80
N SER A 115 -5.15 2.65 6.72
CA SER A 115 -6.25 2.09 7.53
C SER A 115 -6.71 3.00 8.69
N THR A 116 -6.28 4.27 8.74
CA THR A 116 -6.69 5.18 9.82
C THR A 116 -8.14 5.59 9.61
N SER A 117 -9.07 4.90 10.27
CA SER A 117 -10.48 5.24 10.20
C SER A 117 -10.79 6.57 10.92
N SER A 118 -11.09 7.61 10.13
CA SER A 118 -11.96 8.68 10.62
C SER A 118 -13.38 8.13 10.58
N ALA A 119 -14.00 7.92 11.75
CA ALA A 119 -15.30 7.27 11.86
C ALA A 119 -16.30 7.83 10.84
N GLY A 120 -16.66 7.01 9.84
CA GLY A 120 -17.52 7.42 8.74
C GLY A 120 -18.89 7.86 9.24
N GLY A 121 -19.41 8.96 8.66
CA GLY A 121 -20.67 9.55 9.07
C GLY A 121 -21.81 8.54 9.09
N ASN A 122 -22.56 8.53 10.20
CA ASN A 122 -23.68 7.64 10.54
C ASN A 122 -24.84 7.59 9.51
N ASN A 123 -24.73 8.32 8.40
CA ASN A 123 -25.76 8.45 7.39
C ASN A 123 -25.13 8.53 5.99
N LEU A 124 -25.61 7.71 5.05
CA LEU A 124 -25.07 7.59 3.69
C LEU A 124 -25.06 8.92 2.93
N GLN A 125 -26.11 9.74 3.08
CA GLN A 125 -26.16 11.07 2.47
C GLN A 125 -25.07 12.01 3.02
N LYS A 126 -24.71 11.86 4.31
CA LYS A 126 -23.64 12.63 4.92
C LYS A 126 -22.29 12.17 4.38
N ALA A 127 -22.07 10.85 4.29
CA ALA A 127 -20.85 10.27 3.70
C ALA A 127 -20.61 10.74 2.24
N LEU A 128 -21.67 10.82 1.42
CA LEU A 128 -21.58 11.28 0.04
C LEU A 128 -21.36 12.80 -0.09
N LYS A 129 -21.89 13.59 0.85
CA LYS A 129 -21.77 15.06 0.84
C LYS A 129 -20.48 15.56 1.51
N THR A 130 -19.87 14.74 2.36
CA THR A 130 -18.58 15.06 2.97
C THR A 130 -17.44 14.91 1.97
N PRO A 131 -16.40 15.76 2.03
CA PRO A 131 -15.24 15.61 1.16
C PRO A 131 -14.61 14.22 1.37
N ARG A 132 -14.22 13.52 0.30
CA ARG A 132 -13.70 12.13 0.34
C ARG A 132 -12.38 11.94 1.12
N THR A 133 -11.93 12.94 1.85
CA THR A 133 -10.66 12.98 2.58
C THR A 133 -10.84 13.72 3.92
N VAL A 134 -11.97 13.49 4.61
CA VAL A 134 -12.28 14.20 5.86
C VAL A 134 -11.24 13.86 6.93
N GLY A 135 -10.38 14.82 7.28
CA GLY A 135 -9.39 14.68 8.36
C GLY A 135 -7.96 14.35 7.92
N SER A 136 -7.71 14.14 6.62
CA SER A 136 -6.35 14.21 6.06
C SER A 136 -6.20 15.54 5.32
N SER A 137 -5.20 16.34 5.71
CA SER A 137 -4.92 17.66 5.11
C SER A 137 -4.36 17.57 3.69
N ARG A 138 -4.44 16.41 3.03
CA ARG A 138 -3.73 16.13 1.78
C ARG A 138 -4.67 15.55 0.72
N PRO A 139 -4.60 16.03 -0.53
CA PRO A 139 -5.39 15.51 -1.64
C PRO A 139 -5.10 14.02 -1.90
N LEU A 140 -6.11 13.26 -2.31
CA LEU A 140 -6.08 11.81 -2.64
C LEU A 140 -4.89 11.38 -3.51
N THR A 141 -4.42 12.27 -4.40
CA THR A 141 -3.25 12.03 -5.25
C THR A 141 -1.96 11.82 -4.46
N SER A 142 -1.87 12.31 -3.22
CA SER A 142 -0.68 12.20 -2.36
C SER A 142 -0.63 10.89 -1.55
N GLN A 143 -1.76 10.19 -1.35
CA GLN A 143 -1.77 8.89 -0.67
C GLN A 143 -1.32 7.76 -1.61
N LEU A 144 -1.85 7.72 -2.84
CA LEU A 144 -1.40 6.78 -3.88
C LEU A 144 0.07 6.97 -4.28
N ALA A 145 0.56 8.22 -4.30
CA ALA A 145 1.94 8.54 -4.67
C ALA A 145 3.00 8.05 -3.66
N ARG A 146 2.61 7.63 -2.44
CA ARG A 146 3.55 7.02 -1.47
C ARG A 146 3.77 5.53 -1.71
N ASN A 147 2.79 4.84 -2.28
CA ASN A 147 2.87 3.40 -2.54
C ASN A 147 3.50 3.09 -3.90
N ILE A 148 3.63 4.09 -4.77
CA ILE A 148 4.36 3.97 -6.03
C ILE A 148 5.83 4.27 -5.76
N ARG A 149 6.69 3.26 -5.90
CA ARG A 149 8.15 3.42 -5.87
C ARG A 149 8.57 4.39 -6.99
N LEU A 150 8.96 5.62 -6.63
CA LEU A 150 9.51 6.63 -7.53
C LEU A 150 10.96 6.28 -7.91
N GLU A 151 11.18 5.29 -8.80
CA GLU A 151 12.50 5.03 -9.40
C GLU A 151 12.61 5.49 -10.87
N TYR A 152 11.58 6.14 -11.42
CA TYR A 152 11.61 6.68 -12.79
C TYR A 152 12.23 8.09 -12.89
N LEU A 153 13.28 8.39 -12.12
CA LEU A 153 14.18 9.52 -12.40
C LEU A 153 15.60 9.01 -12.57
N LYS A 154 15.87 8.48 -13.77
CA LYS A 154 17.22 8.39 -14.33
C LYS A 154 17.76 9.82 -14.49
N ALA A 155 18.72 10.20 -13.66
CA ALA A 155 19.72 11.22 -13.99
C ALA A 155 20.87 10.58 -14.76
#